data_AF-A0A841LA51-F1
#
_entry.id   AF-A0A841LA51-F1
#
_cell.length_a   1.000
_cell.length_b   1.000
_cell.length_c   1.000
_cell.angle_alpha   90.00
_cell.angle_beta   90.00
_cell.angle_gamma   90.00
#
_symmetry.space_group_name_H-M   'P 1'
#
loop_
_entity.id
_entity.type
_entity.pdbx_description
1 polymer ?
#
loop_
_entity_poly.entity_id
_entity_poly.type
_entity_poly.pdbx_seq_one_letter_code
_entity_poly.pdbx_strand_id
1 'polypeptide(L)'
;MSLYPNLVWVHMLLLVLWLGGDLGVFILGQHFRRRSYSLPERLTILRLLVITDLGPRFAWALMVPVSMSLLHAGGWWPALPFGVVLLAWGIGLGWSWLVWDAHAHDMTPRAGRNRRVEGWLRVALAGFYLGLGGVSLVAGAPLEEDWLAAKALLFGLIFVAAIMIDRRFKPVGPLLMALIEKGSSDATEVPLRATMDATRRWVLLVYALLVTSWLGSVKPF
;
A
#
# COMPACT_ATOMS: atom_id res chain seq x y z
N MET A 1 19.76 -11.42 22.43
CA MET A 1 19.36 -10.18 21.72
C MET A 1 17.92 -9.84 22.10
N SER A 2 17.59 -8.58 22.39
CA SER A 2 16.21 -8.19 22.67
C SER A 2 15.35 -8.26 21.40
N LEU A 3 14.06 -8.58 21.53
CA LEU A 3 13.13 -8.76 20.40
C LEU A 3 12.89 -7.44 19.65
N TYR A 4 12.80 -6.32 20.38
CA TYR A 4 12.41 -5.02 19.83
C TYR A 4 13.35 -4.47 18.74
N PRO A 5 14.69 -4.41 18.91
CA PRO A 5 15.59 -3.93 17.84
C PRO A 5 15.51 -4.76 16.56
N ASN A 6 15.31 -6.07 16.68
CA ASN A 6 15.14 -6.95 15.52
C ASN A 6 13.85 -6.63 14.77
N LEU A 7 12.75 -6.37 15.49
CA LEU A 7 11.49 -5.93 14.87
C LEU A 7 11.62 -4.57 14.18
N VAL A 8 12.40 -3.64 14.75
CA VAL A 8 12.68 -2.34 14.12
C VAL A 8 13.41 -2.56 12.80
N TRP A 9 14.45 -3.41 12.80
CA TRP A 9 15.18 -3.75 11.58
C TRP A 9 14.28 -4.41 10.52
N VAL A 10 13.42 -5.38 10.91
CA VAL A 10 12.44 -5.99 10.01
C VAL A 10 11.49 -4.95 9.44
N HIS A 11 10.95 -4.05 10.28
CA HIS A 11 10.09 -2.96 9.82
C HIS A 11 10.80 -2.04 8.82
N MET A 12 12.09 -1.74 9.02
CA MET A 12 12.88 -0.96 8.07
C MET A 12 13.04 -1.71 6.74
N LEU A 13 13.29 -3.02 6.75
CA LEU A 13 13.33 -3.82 5.52
C LEU A 13 12.00 -3.79 4.76
N LEU A 14 10.87 -3.89 5.48
CA LEU A 14 9.56 -3.75 4.85
C LEU A 14 9.39 -2.37 4.20
N LEU A 15 9.86 -1.29 4.84
CA LEU A 15 9.82 0.05 4.25
C LEU A 15 10.68 0.11 2.97
N VAL A 16 11.88 -0.48 2.97
CA VAL A 16 12.77 -0.53 1.81
C VAL A 16 12.14 -1.31 0.65
N LEU A 17 11.59 -2.50 0.93
CA LEU A 17 10.90 -3.33 -0.06
C LEU A 17 9.68 -2.62 -0.64
N TRP A 18 8.94 -1.91 0.21
CA TRP A 18 7.78 -1.14 -0.20
C TRP A 18 8.17 0.07 -1.05
N LEU A 19 9.05 0.96 -0.55
CA LEU A 19 9.40 2.19 -1.26
C LEU A 19 10.21 1.93 -2.53
N GLY A 20 11.16 0.99 -2.49
CA GLY A 20 11.95 0.62 -3.65
C GLY A 20 11.12 -0.02 -4.75
N GLY A 21 10.20 -0.93 -4.37
CA GLY A 21 9.26 -1.54 -5.31
C GLY A 21 8.29 -0.52 -5.91
N ASP A 22 7.71 0.35 -5.08
CA ASP A 22 6.78 1.39 -5.52
C ASP A 22 7.43 2.40 -6.47
N LEU A 23 8.68 2.81 -6.21
CA LEU A 23 9.44 3.64 -7.14
C LEU A 23 9.63 2.94 -8.50
N GLY A 24 9.91 1.63 -8.49
CA GLY A 24 9.97 0.81 -9.71
C GLY A 24 8.65 0.82 -10.49
N VAL A 25 7.52 0.60 -9.80
CA VAL A 25 6.17 0.68 -10.38
C VAL A 25 5.90 2.06 -10.97
N PHE A 26 6.28 3.13 -10.26
CA PHE A 26 6.11 4.50 -10.72
C PHE A 26 6.88 4.77 -12.02
N ILE A 27 8.15 4.37 -12.08
CA ILE A 27 9.01 4.51 -13.26
C ILE A 27 8.42 3.73 -14.44
N LEU A 28 8.13 2.43 -14.25
CA LEU A 28 7.53 1.60 -15.29
C LEU A 28 6.20 2.18 -15.79
N GLY A 29 5.38 2.72 -14.88
CA GLY A 29 4.14 3.42 -15.20
C GLY A 29 4.36 4.69 -16.04
N GLN A 30 5.46 5.42 -15.83
CA GLN A 30 5.83 6.54 -16.71
C GLN A 30 6.15 6.07 -18.12
N HIS A 31 6.95 5.02 -18.24
CA HIS A 31 7.37 4.49 -19.54
C HIS A 31 6.19 3.90 -20.31
N PHE A 32 5.31 3.15 -19.65
CA PHE A 32 4.07 2.62 -20.24
C PHE A 32 3.20 3.69 -20.92
N ARG A 33 3.25 4.94 -20.46
CA ARG A 33 2.41 6.04 -20.98
C ARG A 33 2.99 6.75 -22.19
N ARG A 34 4.23 6.46 -22.57
CA ARG A 34 4.91 7.14 -23.68
C ARG A 34 4.47 6.53 -25.00
N ARG A 35 3.89 7.36 -25.88
CA ARG A 35 3.54 6.96 -27.25
C ARG A 35 4.75 6.73 -28.15
N SER A 36 5.94 7.17 -27.73
CA SER A 36 7.19 6.89 -28.43
C SER A 36 7.55 5.40 -28.41
N TYR A 37 6.95 4.61 -27.51
CA TYR A 37 7.07 3.15 -27.51
C TYR A 37 5.92 2.53 -28.29
N SER A 38 6.23 1.45 -28.99
CA SER A 38 5.24 0.58 -29.61
C SER A 38 4.31 -0.05 -28.56
N LEU A 39 3.12 -0.46 -28.99
CA LEU A 39 2.16 -1.12 -28.10
C LEU A 39 2.72 -2.41 -27.47
N PRO A 40 3.43 -3.31 -28.19
CA PRO A 40 4.04 -4.49 -27.59
C PRO A 40 5.09 -4.19 -26.51
N GLU A 41 5.93 -3.16 -26.71
CA GLU A 41 6.90 -2.72 -25.70
C GLU A 41 6.19 -2.23 -24.44
N ARG A 42 5.12 -1.44 -24.60
CA ARG A 42 4.30 -0.96 -23.48
C ARG A 42 3.64 -2.11 -22.73
N LEU A 43 3.09 -3.10 -23.42
CA LEU A 43 2.50 -4.28 -22.76
C LEU A 43 3.55 -5.09 -21.99
N THR A 44 4.78 -5.16 -22.49
CA THR A 44 5.91 -5.77 -21.77
C THR A 44 6.25 -4.98 -20.50
N ILE A 45 6.33 -3.65 -20.60
CA ILE A 45 6.53 -2.76 -19.45
C ILE A 45 5.41 -2.94 -18.41
N LEU A 46 4.15 -3.05 -18.85
CA LEU A 46 3.02 -3.27 -17.97
C LEU A 46 3.12 -4.62 -17.24
N ARG A 47 3.57 -5.68 -17.92
CA ARG A 47 3.80 -6.99 -17.27
C ARG A 47 4.87 -6.91 -16.20
N LEU A 48 5.99 -6.23 -16.49
CA LEU A 48 7.04 -6.00 -15.50
C LEU A 48 6.51 -5.19 -14.32
N LEU A 49 5.73 -4.15 -14.58
CA LEU A 49 5.09 -3.32 -13.56
C LEU A 49 4.25 -4.18 -12.60
N VAL A 50 3.39 -5.05 -13.13
CA VAL A 50 2.53 -5.94 -12.33
C VAL A 50 3.35 -6.90 -11.46
N ILE A 51 4.48 -7.42 -11.95
CA ILE A 51 5.36 -8.30 -11.18
C ILE A 51 6.10 -7.51 -10.10
N THR A 52 6.63 -6.34 -10.43
CA THR A 52 7.32 -5.45 -9.47
C THR A 52 6.38 -5.01 -8.34
N ASP A 53 5.10 -4.78 -8.64
CA ASP A 53 4.06 -4.39 -7.67
C ASP A 53 3.76 -5.45 -6.60
N LEU A 54 4.22 -6.70 -6.75
CA LEU A 54 4.06 -7.71 -5.71
C LEU A 54 4.87 -7.39 -4.46
N GLY A 55 6.12 -6.97 -4.62
CA GLY A 55 7.01 -6.61 -3.51
C GLY A 55 6.38 -5.63 -2.53
N PRO A 56 5.94 -4.43 -2.98
CA PRO A 56 5.31 -3.46 -2.09
C PRO A 56 4.00 -3.97 -1.49
N ARG A 57 3.19 -4.75 -2.21
CA ARG A 57 1.96 -5.33 -1.65
C ARG A 57 2.23 -6.28 -0.48
N PHE A 58 3.22 -7.16 -0.59
CA PHE A 58 3.61 -8.04 0.53
C PHE A 58 4.19 -7.23 1.68
N ALA A 59 5.08 -6.29 1.39
CA ALA A 59 5.68 -5.45 2.41
C ALA A 59 4.62 -4.68 3.20
N TRP A 60 3.61 -4.16 2.50
CA TRP A 60 2.51 -3.44 3.11
C TRP A 60 1.57 -4.33 3.94
N ALA A 61 1.27 -5.54 3.47
CA ALA A 61 0.50 -6.52 4.24
C ALA A 61 1.19 -6.91 5.55
N LEU A 62 2.52 -7.06 5.52
CA LEU A 62 3.33 -7.42 6.69
C LEU A 62 3.65 -6.23 7.62
N MET A 63 3.55 -4.99 7.14
CA MET A 63 3.70 -3.80 7.99
C MET A 63 2.71 -3.79 9.15
N VAL A 64 1.48 -4.29 8.94
CA VAL A 64 0.43 -4.34 9.98
C VAL A 64 0.85 -5.20 11.17
N PRO A 65 1.12 -6.52 11.03
CA PRO A 65 1.55 -7.34 12.17
C PRO A 65 2.88 -6.92 12.78
N VAL A 66 3.83 -6.45 11.97
CA VAL A 66 5.13 -5.97 12.49
C VAL A 66 4.93 -4.70 13.33
N SER A 67 4.05 -3.79 12.93
CA SER A 67 3.73 -2.61 13.74
C SER A 67 3.09 -3.00 15.07
N MET A 68 2.14 -3.93 15.11
CA MET A 68 1.55 -4.41 16.37
C MET A 68 2.56 -5.13 17.27
N SER A 69 3.48 -5.88 16.66
CA SER A 69 4.57 -6.55 17.39
C SER A 69 5.54 -5.52 18.00
N LEU A 70 5.83 -4.42 17.30
CA LEU A 70 6.64 -3.31 17.82
C LEU A 70 5.97 -2.59 18.98
N LEU A 71 4.66 -2.35 18.89
CA LEU A 71 3.89 -1.74 19.99
C LEU A 71 3.97 -2.58 21.25
N HIS A 72 3.73 -3.89 21.12
CA HIS A 72 3.77 -4.82 22.25
C HIS A 72 5.19 -4.98 22.82
N ALA A 73 6.20 -5.24 21.98
CA ALA A 73 7.57 -5.45 22.42
C ALA A 73 8.24 -4.18 22.97
N GLY A 74 7.77 -3.00 22.53
CA GLY A 74 8.27 -1.71 22.97
C GLY A 74 7.51 -1.10 24.16
N GLY A 75 6.39 -1.70 24.58
CA GLY A 75 5.57 -1.18 25.66
C GLY A 75 4.78 0.09 25.32
N TRP A 76 4.68 0.46 24.04
CA TRP A 76 4.06 1.73 23.60
C TRP A 76 2.53 1.73 23.58
N TRP A 77 1.92 0.59 23.89
CA TRP A 77 0.50 0.44 24.14
C TRP A 77 0.35 -0.54 25.32
N PRO A 78 0.33 -0.05 26.57
CA PRO A 78 0.41 -0.90 27.76
C PRO A 78 -0.71 -1.94 27.86
N ALA A 79 -1.92 -1.56 27.45
CA ALA A 79 -3.10 -2.42 27.48
C ALA A 79 -3.25 -3.32 26.24
N LEU A 80 -2.26 -3.40 25.33
CA LEU A 80 -2.36 -4.20 24.10
C LEU A 80 -2.28 -5.70 24.41
N PRO A 81 -3.38 -6.46 24.28
CA PRO A 81 -3.36 -7.89 24.56
C PRO A 81 -2.53 -8.63 23.51
N PHE A 82 -1.74 -9.62 23.93
CA PHE A 82 -0.96 -10.45 23.00
C PHE A 82 -1.84 -11.14 21.94
N GLY A 83 -3.09 -11.48 22.28
CA GLY A 83 -4.07 -12.01 21.33
C GLY A 83 -4.35 -11.09 20.14
N VAL A 84 -4.28 -9.76 20.32
CA VAL A 84 -4.43 -8.78 19.23
C VAL A 84 -3.21 -8.81 18.30
N VAL A 85 -2.01 -9.02 18.86
CA VAL A 85 -0.79 -9.19 18.06
C VAL A 85 -0.89 -10.45 17.19
N LEU A 86 -1.36 -11.57 17.76
CA LEU A 86 -1.59 -12.81 17.00
C LEU A 86 -2.66 -12.63 15.91
N LEU A 87 -3.75 -11.92 16.22
CA LEU A 87 -4.78 -11.57 15.23
C LEU A 87 -4.19 -10.74 14.09
N ALA A 88 -3.33 -9.76 14.39
CA ALA A 88 -2.66 -8.95 13.37
C ALA A 88 -1.78 -9.79 12.44
N TRP A 89 -1.09 -10.81 12.97
CA TRP A 89 -0.35 -11.79 12.17
C TRP A 89 -1.27 -12.64 11.31
N GLY A 90 -2.40 -13.12 11.84
CA GLY A 90 -3.42 -13.81 11.05
C GLY A 90 -3.94 -12.95 9.89
N ILE A 91 -4.20 -11.67 10.14
CA ILE A 91 -4.62 -10.70 9.12
C ILE A 91 -3.50 -10.46 8.09
N GLY A 92 -2.26 -10.21 8.52
CA GLY A 92 -1.15 -9.91 7.60
C GLY A 92 -0.75 -11.10 6.72
N LEU A 93 -0.75 -12.31 7.27
CA LEU A 93 -0.51 -13.55 6.52
C LEU A 93 -1.69 -13.87 5.59
N GLY A 94 -2.93 -13.70 6.06
CA GLY A 94 -4.12 -13.85 5.23
C GLY A 94 -4.15 -12.86 4.06
N TRP A 95 -3.77 -11.60 4.30
CA TRP A 95 -3.63 -10.59 3.25
C TRP A 95 -2.50 -10.96 2.26
N SER A 96 -1.33 -11.36 2.76
CA SER A 96 -0.24 -11.84 1.90
C SER A 96 -0.69 -13.00 1.00
N TRP A 97 -1.45 -13.96 1.55
CA TRP A 97 -2.05 -15.04 0.77
C TRP A 97 -3.03 -14.52 -0.28
N LEU A 98 -3.91 -13.56 0.05
CA LEU A 98 -4.83 -12.96 -0.93
C LEU A 98 -4.08 -12.30 -2.10
N VAL A 99 -2.99 -11.58 -1.81
CA VAL A 99 -2.14 -10.94 -2.83
C VAL A 99 -1.52 -11.99 -3.74
N TRP A 100 -0.88 -13.01 -3.15
CA TRP A 100 -0.28 -14.11 -3.89
C TRP A 100 -1.32 -14.84 -4.76
N ASP A 101 -2.45 -15.22 -4.17
CA ASP A 101 -3.47 -16.03 -4.82
C ASP A 101 -4.17 -15.27 -5.96
N ALA A 102 -4.37 -13.95 -5.78
CA ALA A 102 -4.91 -13.09 -6.83
C ALA A 102 -3.94 -12.93 -8.02
N HIS A 103 -2.63 -12.94 -7.76
CA HIS A 103 -1.62 -12.89 -8.82
C HIS A 103 -1.48 -14.24 -9.53
N ALA A 104 -1.42 -15.34 -8.78
CA ALA A 104 -1.27 -16.69 -9.34
C ALA A 104 -2.46 -17.11 -10.21
N HIS A 105 -3.66 -16.60 -9.92
CA HIS A 105 -4.88 -16.87 -10.67
C HIS A 105 -5.41 -15.61 -11.37
N ASP A 106 -4.53 -14.77 -11.91
CA ASP A 106 -4.94 -13.51 -12.54
C ASP A 106 -5.96 -13.73 -13.67
N MET A 107 -6.77 -12.71 -13.96
CA MET A 107 -7.85 -12.76 -14.96
C MET A 107 -8.95 -13.80 -14.66
N THR A 108 -9.04 -14.34 -13.45
CA THR A 108 -10.12 -15.25 -13.02
C THR A 108 -11.12 -14.60 -12.05
N PRO A 109 -12.36 -15.15 -11.92
CA PRO A 109 -13.30 -14.72 -10.88
C PRO A 109 -12.73 -14.84 -9.45
N ARG A 110 -11.83 -15.81 -9.22
CA ARG A 110 -11.12 -16.00 -7.94
C ARG A 110 -10.24 -14.80 -7.60
N ALA A 111 -9.43 -14.33 -8.55
CA ALA A 111 -8.63 -13.12 -8.36
C ALA A 111 -9.51 -11.88 -8.14
N GLY A 112 -10.62 -11.75 -8.88
CA GLY A 112 -11.60 -10.68 -8.69
C GLY A 112 -12.22 -10.68 -7.27
N ARG A 113 -12.59 -11.86 -6.76
CA ARG A 113 -13.07 -12.03 -5.38
C ARG A 113 -11.99 -11.63 -4.37
N ASN A 114 -10.77 -12.13 -4.52
CA ASN A 114 -9.69 -11.85 -3.58
C ASN A 114 -9.38 -10.35 -3.51
N ARG A 115 -9.28 -9.66 -4.65
CA ARG A 115 -9.10 -8.20 -4.73
C ARG A 115 -10.23 -7.43 -4.04
N ARG A 116 -11.46 -7.95 -4.08
CA ARG A 116 -12.61 -7.35 -3.38
C ARG A 116 -12.49 -7.50 -1.87
N VAL A 117 -12.12 -8.70 -1.39
CA VAL A 117 -11.85 -8.95 0.04
C VAL A 117 -10.71 -8.06 0.52
N GLU A 118 -9.62 -7.98 -0.25
CA GLU A 118 -8.49 -7.11 0.02
C GLU A 118 -8.91 -5.63 0.11
N GLY A 119 -9.79 -5.17 -0.78
CA GLY A 119 -10.34 -3.82 -0.74
C GLY A 119 -11.09 -3.50 0.54
N TRP A 120 -11.92 -4.42 1.03
CA TRP A 120 -12.60 -4.26 2.33
C TRP A 120 -11.63 -4.28 3.50
N LEU A 121 -10.62 -5.16 3.45
CA LEU A 121 -9.57 -5.21 4.46
C LEU A 121 -8.82 -3.88 4.54
N ARG A 122 -8.43 -3.29 3.39
CA ARG A 122 -7.78 -1.97 3.35
C ARG A 122 -8.65 -0.87 3.95
N VAL A 123 -9.96 -0.87 3.68
CA VAL A 123 -10.91 0.10 4.26
C VAL A 123 -11.00 -0.07 5.78
N ALA A 124 -11.09 -1.30 6.27
CA ALA A 124 -11.12 -1.58 7.71
C ALA A 124 -9.83 -1.14 8.41
N LEU A 125 -8.67 -1.43 7.82
CA LEU A 125 -7.36 -1.01 8.34
C LEU A 125 -7.19 0.51 8.29
N ALA A 126 -7.66 1.18 7.23
CA ALA A 126 -7.67 2.64 7.16
C ALA A 126 -8.46 3.22 8.34
N GLY A 127 -9.68 2.73 8.56
CA GLY A 127 -10.52 3.17 9.69
C GLY A 127 -9.86 2.89 11.04
N PHE A 128 -9.24 1.71 11.20
CA PHE A 128 -8.53 1.34 12.42
C PHE A 128 -7.38 2.29 12.73
N TYR A 129 -6.45 2.53 11.79
CA TYR A 129 -5.29 3.39 12.04
C TYR A 129 -5.66 4.87 12.17
N LEU A 130 -6.65 5.35 11.40
CA LEU A 130 -7.17 6.71 11.55
C LEU A 130 -7.84 6.91 12.90
N GLY A 131 -8.66 5.95 13.33
CA GLY A 131 -9.31 5.98 14.64
C GLY A 131 -8.30 5.87 15.78
N LEU A 132 -7.34 4.94 15.70
CA LEU A 132 -6.30 4.74 16.70
C LEU A 132 -5.45 6.00 16.90
N GLY A 133 -4.93 6.57 15.81
CA GLY A 133 -4.14 7.79 15.87
C GLY A 133 -4.97 9.00 16.30
N GLY A 134 -6.16 9.17 15.75
CA GLY A 134 -7.04 10.30 16.07
C GLY A 134 -7.51 10.30 17.52
N VAL A 135 -7.93 9.16 18.06
CA VAL A 135 -8.32 9.03 19.47
C VAL A 135 -7.12 9.23 20.39
N SER A 136 -5.95 8.66 20.06
CA SER A 136 -4.75 8.82 20.89
C SER A 136 -4.28 10.26 20.98
N LEU A 137 -4.32 11.03 19.87
CA LEU A 137 -3.95 12.45 19.88
C LEU A 137 -4.93 13.33 20.67
N VAL A 138 -6.20 12.93 20.79
CA VAL A 138 -7.22 13.72 21.50
C VAL A 138 -7.32 13.33 22.99
N ALA A 139 -7.22 12.04 23.28
CA ALA A 139 -7.45 11.48 24.61
C ALA A 139 -6.16 11.09 25.35
N GLY A 140 -4.98 11.15 24.71
CA GLY A 140 -3.70 10.68 25.26
C GLY A 140 -3.60 9.16 25.42
N ALA A 141 -4.55 8.41 24.84
CA ALA A 141 -4.65 6.95 24.91
C ALA A 141 -5.43 6.42 23.70
N PRO A 142 -5.18 5.18 23.23
CA PRO A 142 -4.36 4.15 23.87
C PRO A 142 -2.86 4.18 23.54
N LEU A 143 -2.42 4.95 22.55
CA LEU A 143 -0.98 5.17 22.29
C LEU A 143 -0.52 6.33 23.18
N GLU A 144 0.45 6.07 24.07
CA GLU A 144 0.90 7.05 25.07
C GLU A 144 1.67 8.22 24.45
N GLU A 145 2.37 7.96 23.36
CA GLU A 145 3.27 8.92 22.73
C GLU A 145 2.61 9.61 21.54
N ASP A 146 2.63 10.94 21.52
CA ASP A 146 2.03 11.74 20.46
C ASP A 146 2.70 11.49 19.10
N TRP A 147 4.04 11.34 19.03
CA TRP A 147 4.72 11.00 17.77
C TRP A 147 4.20 9.69 17.17
N LEU A 148 3.85 8.73 18.02
CA LEU A 148 3.38 7.41 17.62
C LEU A 148 1.91 7.46 17.19
N ALA A 149 1.09 8.22 17.90
CA ALA A 149 -0.29 8.49 17.53
C ALA A 149 -0.38 9.22 16.17
N ALA A 150 0.45 10.25 15.96
CA ALA A 150 0.59 10.93 14.68
C ALA A 150 1.07 9.98 13.57
N LYS A 151 2.04 9.11 13.87
CA LYS A 151 2.53 8.08 12.92
C LYS A 151 1.41 7.12 12.51
N ALA A 152 0.59 6.67 13.45
CA ALA A 152 -0.57 5.82 13.19
C ALA A 152 -1.60 6.53 12.30
N LEU A 153 -1.91 7.80 12.60
CA LEU A 153 -2.82 8.62 11.79
C LEU A 153 -2.31 8.77 10.34
N LEU A 154 -1.03 9.12 10.17
CA LEU A 154 -0.41 9.24 8.84
C LEU A 154 -0.39 7.91 8.09
N PHE A 155 -0.18 6.79 8.78
CA PHE A 155 -0.28 5.47 8.16
C PHE A 155 -1.71 5.17 7.70
N GLY A 156 -2.73 5.55 8.49
CA GLY A 156 -4.13 5.53 8.06
C GLY A 156 -4.39 6.39 6.81
N LEU A 157 -3.77 7.57 6.70
CA LEU A 157 -3.85 8.41 5.50
C LEU A 157 -3.15 7.77 4.28
N ILE A 158 -2.06 7.02 4.48
CA ILE A 158 -1.44 6.22 3.40
C ILE A 158 -2.43 5.17 2.88
N PHE A 159 -3.18 4.49 3.76
CA PHE A 159 -4.26 3.59 3.34
C PHE A 159 -5.34 4.32 2.53
N VAL A 160 -5.78 5.51 2.96
CA VAL A 160 -6.76 6.31 2.22
C VAL A 160 -6.23 6.65 0.83
N ALA A 161 -4.98 7.12 0.73
CA ALA A 161 -4.36 7.44 -0.54
C ALA A 161 -4.27 6.21 -1.45
N ALA A 162 -3.88 5.05 -0.92
CA ALA A 162 -3.84 3.78 -1.66
C ALA A 162 -5.22 3.32 -2.15
N ILE A 163 -6.27 3.44 -1.32
CA ILE A 163 -7.65 3.15 -1.74
C ILE A 163 -8.07 4.09 -2.87
N MET A 164 -7.68 5.37 -2.80
CA MET A 164 -7.97 6.33 -3.86
C MET A 164 -7.18 6.06 -5.14
N ILE A 165 -5.94 5.57 -5.05
CA ILE A 165 -5.17 5.04 -6.18
C ILE A 165 -5.99 3.95 -6.87
N ASP A 166 -6.44 2.93 -6.15
CA ASP A 166 -7.23 1.83 -6.73
C ASP A 166 -8.52 2.31 -7.39
N ARG A 167 -9.26 3.21 -6.72
CA ARG A 167 -10.52 3.76 -7.26
C ARG A 167 -10.30 4.55 -8.54
N ARG A 168 -9.25 5.37 -8.59
CA ARG A 168 -8.91 6.16 -9.79
C ARG A 168 -8.29 5.32 -10.89
N PHE A 169 -7.62 4.22 -10.54
CA PHE A 169 -7.02 3.29 -11.50
C PHE A 169 -8.02 2.31 -12.10
N LYS A 170 -9.16 2.02 -11.46
CA LYS A 170 -10.18 1.07 -11.94
C LYS A 170 -10.58 1.25 -13.43
N PRO A 171 -10.76 2.47 -13.99
CA PRO A 171 -11.11 2.66 -15.40
C PRO A 171 -9.98 2.29 -16.38
N VAL A 172 -8.73 2.13 -15.93
CA VAL A 172 -7.58 1.81 -16.80
C VAL A 172 -7.79 0.48 -17.52
N GLY A 173 -8.39 -0.54 -16.89
CA GLY A 173 -8.60 -1.85 -17.51
C GLY A 173 -9.41 -1.78 -18.81
N PRO A 174 -10.66 -1.28 -18.79
CA PRO A 174 -11.46 -1.10 -20.00
C PRO A 174 -10.81 -0.17 -21.04
N LEU A 175 -10.14 0.91 -20.61
CA LEU A 175 -9.45 1.83 -21.50
C LEU A 175 -8.24 1.20 -22.20
N LEU A 176 -7.51 0.36 -21.47
CA LEU A 176 -6.40 -0.41 -22.02
C LEU A 176 -6.90 -1.46 -23.03
N MET A 177 -7.99 -2.16 -22.73
CA MET A 177 -8.60 -3.09 -23.69
C MET A 177 -9.00 -2.38 -24.98
N ALA A 178 -9.63 -1.20 -24.88
CA ALA A 178 -9.95 -0.39 -26.05
C ALA A 178 -8.71 0.03 -26.85
N LEU A 179 -7.60 0.39 -26.18
CA LEU A 179 -6.32 0.69 -26.82
C LEU A 179 -5.73 -0.52 -27.56
N ILE A 180 -5.84 -1.72 -26.96
CA ILE A 180 -5.34 -2.97 -27.56
C ILE A 180 -6.18 -3.33 -28.80
N GLU A 181 -7.50 -3.23 -28.70
CA GLU A 181 -8.43 -3.62 -29.79
C GLU A 181 -8.45 -2.62 -30.95
N LYS A 182 -8.45 -1.31 -30.64
CA LYS A 182 -8.63 -0.24 -31.65
C LYS A 182 -7.33 0.44 -32.07
N GLY A 183 -6.22 0.08 -31.44
CA GLY A 183 -4.92 0.70 -31.68
C GLY A 183 -4.73 2.07 -31.04
N SER A 184 -3.52 2.61 -31.20
CA SER A 184 -3.13 3.91 -30.65
C SER A 184 -3.71 5.04 -31.49
N SER A 185 -4.55 5.86 -30.84
CA SER A 185 -5.13 7.09 -31.40
C SER A 185 -5.44 8.04 -30.26
N ASP A 186 -5.76 9.30 -30.55
CA ASP A 186 -6.16 10.24 -29.49
C ASP A 186 -7.43 9.78 -28.74
N ALA A 187 -8.36 9.12 -29.44
CA ALA A 187 -9.58 8.59 -28.85
C ALA A 187 -9.32 7.49 -27.79
N THR A 188 -8.26 6.69 -27.95
CA THR A 188 -7.90 5.62 -26.99
C THR A 188 -6.89 6.08 -25.94
N GLU A 189 -5.94 6.94 -26.33
CA GLU A 189 -4.81 7.34 -25.48
C GLU A 189 -5.12 8.50 -24.54
N VAL A 190 -5.89 9.51 -24.96
CA VAL A 190 -6.16 10.69 -24.12
C VAL A 190 -6.93 10.31 -22.86
N PRO A 191 -8.03 9.54 -22.91
CA PRO A 191 -8.75 9.12 -21.70
C PRO A 191 -7.92 8.22 -20.79
N LEU A 192 -7.13 7.31 -21.39
CA LEU A 192 -6.22 6.44 -20.66
C LEU A 192 -5.18 7.27 -19.90
N ARG A 193 -4.52 8.20 -20.58
CA ARG A 193 -3.50 9.07 -20.00
C ARG A 193 -4.08 9.95 -18.88
N ALA A 194 -5.24 10.55 -19.08
CA ALA A 194 -5.90 11.38 -18.07
C ALA A 194 -6.24 10.59 -16.80
N THR A 195 -6.73 9.36 -16.96
CA THR A 195 -7.00 8.46 -15.83
C THR A 195 -5.72 8.13 -15.06
N MET A 196 -4.65 7.80 -15.76
CA MET A 196 -3.35 7.50 -15.13
C MET A 196 -2.74 8.73 -14.43
N ASP A 197 -2.89 9.93 -14.99
CA ASP A 197 -2.45 11.17 -14.34
C ASP A 197 -3.23 11.47 -13.06
N ALA A 198 -4.54 11.22 -13.08
CA ALA A 198 -5.38 11.37 -11.89
C ALA A 198 -4.97 10.42 -10.77
N THR A 199 -4.63 9.17 -11.09
CA THR A 199 -4.09 8.18 -10.14
C THR A 199 -2.75 8.65 -9.57
N ARG A 200 -1.86 9.19 -10.41
CA ARG A 200 -0.52 9.61 -10.00
C ARG A 200 -0.51 10.69 -8.91
N ARG A 201 -1.49 11.58 -8.88
CA ARG A 201 -1.59 12.59 -7.81
C ARG A 201 -1.67 11.95 -6.42
N TRP A 202 -2.35 10.82 -6.31
CA TRP A 202 -2.45 10.07 -5.05
C TRP A 202 -1.15 9.33 -4.72
N VAL A 203 -0.40 8.86 -5.73
CA VAL A 203 0.95 8.29 -5.52
C VAL A 203 1.91 9.37 -4.99
N LEU A 204 1.86 10.59 -5.53
CA LEU A 204 2.68 11.70 -5.01
C LEU A 204 2.29 12.08 -3.57
N LEU A 205 1.00 12.00 -3.21
CA LEU A 205 0.56 12.16 -1.83
C LEU A 205 1.15 11.07 -0.92
N VAL A 206 1.17 9.80 -1.36
CA VAL A 206 1.83 8.71 -0.62
C VAL A 206 3.30 9.05 -0.36
N TYR A 207 4.02 9.60 -1.34
CA TYR A 207 5.41 10.03 -1.13
C TYR A 207 5.55 11.19 -0.15
N ALA A 208 4.63 12.17 -0.17
CA ALA A 208 4.63 13.23 0.84
C ALA A 208 4.37 12.68 2.26
N LEU A 209 3.50 11.68 2.38
CA LEU A 209 3.18 11.02 3.65
C LEU A 209 4.34 10.18 4.20
N LEU A 210 5.43 9.98 3.45
CA LEU A 210 6.64 9.30 3.94
C LEU A 210 7.36 10.05 5.06
N VAL A 211 6.95 11.28 5.39
CA VAL A 211 7.32 11.94 6.65
C VAL A 211 7.02 11.08 7.89
N THR A 212 6.09 10.11 7.78
CA THR A 212 5.87 9.08 8.81
C THR A 212 7.12 8.25 9.14
N SER A 213 8.03 8.05 8.17
CA SER A 213 9.31 7.37 8.40
C SER A 213 10.23 8.21 9.30
N TRP A 214 10.31 9.52 9.04
CA TRP A 214 11.05 10.47 9.86
C TRP A 214 10.51 10.53 11.29
N LEU A 215 9.18 10.61 11.46
CA LEU A 215 8.55 10.56 12.79
C LEU A 215 8.95 9.31 13.57
N GLY A 216 8.95 8.15 12.91
CA GLY A 216 9.34 6.89 13.54
C GLY A 216 10.82 6.80 13.94
N SER A 217 11.69 7.54 13.25
CA SER A 217 13.14 7.56 13.50
C SER A 217 13.53 8.61 14.54
N VAL A 218 12.96 9.81 14.46
CA VAL A 218 13.36 10.95 15.28
C VAL A 218 12.57 11.04 16.57
N LYS A 219 11.28 10.66 16.57
CA LYS A 219 10.38 10.73 17.75
C LYS A 219 10.44 12.09 18.47
N PRO A 220 10.11 13.18 17.78
CA PRO A 220 10.44 14.54 18.24
C PRO A 220 9.56 15.09 19.37
N PHE A 221 8.44 14.45 19.69
CA PHE A 221 7.46 14.89 20.70
C PHE A 221 6.69 13.71 21.27
#